data_AF-A0A1S6WVX1-F1
#
_entry.id   AF-A0A1S6WVX1-F1
#
_cell.length_a   1.000
_cell.length_b   1.000
_cell.length_c   1.000
_cell.angle_alpha   90.00
_cell.angle_beta   90.00
_cell.angle_gamma   90.00
#
_symmetry.space_group_name_H-M   'P 1'
#
loop_
_entity.id
_entity.type
_entity.pdbx_description
1 polymer ?
#
loop_
_entity_poly.entity_id
_entity_poly.type
_entity_poly.pdbx_seq_one_letter_code
_entity_poly.pdbx_strand_id
1 'polypeptide(L)'
;MAAEVGNHSKHPINHFPNSNFDIAAFKKAVSVCIRTLSSTCNFEVTFNKNKSSMDDNYVHPPMLPPHITQKDVAITRALGDCIALHKAWHDPHIHAQFAPTQPEARAIFDALEQTRIEAIGTLAMEGIAQNLDTMLADKYQKTHYQMVRHQSEAPLEDALVLLLREKITKRPPHKKLNPYWNYGVNQLNKKLQ
;
A
#
# COMPACT_ATOMS: atom_id res chain seq x y z
N MET A 1 3.41 35.78 -2.29
CA MET A 1 4.73 35.11 -2.24
C MET A 1 4.46 33.63 -2.04
N ALA A 2 4.52 32.83 -3.11
CA ALA A 2 4.31 31.39 -3.04
C ALA A 2 5.61 30.74 -2.55
N ALA A 3 5.54 29.99 -1.45
CA ALA A 3 6.65 29.18 -0.97
C ALA A 3 6.90 28.03 -1.96
N GLU A 4 8.11 27.95 -2.50
CA GLU A 4 8.54 26.87 -3.37
C GLU A 4 8.50 25.54 -2.60
N VAL A 5 7.76 24.57 -3.14
CA VAL A 5 7.74 23.19 -2.65
C VAL A 5 9.14 22.61 -2.86
N GLY A 6 9.87 22.40 -1.76
CA GLY A 6 11.21 21.83 -1.76
C GLY A 6 11.27 20.50 -2.50
N ASN A 7 12.01 20.47 -3.61
CA ASN A 7 12.26 19.28 -4.39
C ASN A 7 13.22 18.35 -3.62
N HIS A 8 12.68 17.47 -2.77
CA HIS A 8 13.43 16.47 -2.00
C HIS A 8 13.98 15.31 -2.86
N SER A 9 13.90 15.37 -4.21
CA SER A 9 14.38 14.32 -5.12
C SER A 9 15.92 14.25 -5.27
N LYS A 10 16.71 15.15 -4.67
CA LYS A 10 18.14 15.26 -5.01
C LYS A 10 19.11 14.40 -4.19
N HIS A 11 18.65 13.68 -3.17
CA HIS A 11 19.48 12.71 -2.46
C HIS A 11 18.69 11.46 -2.09
N PRO A 12 18.78 10.35 -2.85
CA PRO A 12 18.37 9.06 -2.31
C PRO A 12 19.30 8.78 -1.13
N ILE A 13 18.79 8.83 0.09
CA ILE A 13 19.52 8.40 1.28
C ILE A 13 19.60 6.88 1.21
N ASN A 14 20.48 6.37 0.35
CA ASN A 14 20.89 4.98 0.29
C ASN A 14 21.98 4.73 1.35
N HIS A 15 21.72 5.15 2.58
CA HIS A 15 22.52 4.76 3.73
C HIS A 15 21.69 3.77 4.54
N PHE A 16 21.70 2.51 4.13
CA PHE A 16 21.42 1.45 5.09
C PHE A 16 22.63 1.45 6.02
N PRO A 17 22.48 1.84 7.29
CA PRO A 17 23.64 2.01 8.13
C PRO A 17 24.32 0.65 8.25
N ASN A 18 25.64 0.63 8.05
CA ASN A 18 26.51 -0.55 8.22
C ASN A 18 26.62 -0.97 9.72
N SER A 19 25.57 -0.73 10.49
CA SER A 19 25.40 -1.01 11.90
C SER A 19 24.38 -2.13 12.04
N ASN A 20 24.60 -3.07 12.97
CA ASN A 20 23.62 -4.09 13.37
C ASN A 20 22.19 -3.52 13.41
N PHE A 21 21.35 -3.88 12.42
CA PHE A 21 19.96 -3.44 12.38
C PHE A 21 19.23 -4.04 13.58
N ASP A 22 18.77 -3.19 14.50
CA ASP A 22 18.06 -3.63 15.68
C ASP A 22 16.59 -3.98 15.33
N ILE A 23 16.38 -5.28 15.06
CA ILE A 23 15.06 -5.84 14.74
C ILE A 23 14.07 -5.61 15.89
N ALA A 24 14.51 -5.67 17.16
CA ALA A 24 13.63 -5.51 18.30
C ALA A 24 13.15 -4.06 18.42
N ALA A 25 14.06 -3.09 18.26
CA ALA A 25 13.71 -1.68 18.21
C ALA A 25 12.78 -1.37 17.04
N PHE A 26 13.04 -1.92 15.85
CA PHE A 26 12.17 -1.75 14.69
C PHE A 26 10.76 -2.30 14.94
N LYS A 27 10.64 -3.56 15.41
CA LYS A 27 9.34 -4.17 15.72
C LYS A 27 8.57 -3.36 16.76
N LYS A 28 9.25 -2.85 17.80
CA LYS A 28 8.66 -1.98 18.82
C LYS A 28 8.14 -0.67 18.20
N ALA A 29 8.94 0.00 17.38
CA ALA A 29 8.56 1.24 16.73
C ALA A 29 7.35 1.06 15.80
N VAL A 30 7.35 0.01 14.97
CA VAL A 30 6.23 -0.34 14.09
C VAL A 30 4.97 -0.62 14.92
N SER A 31 5.08 -1.38 16.01
CA SER A 31 3.93 -1.71 16.86
C SER A 31 3.29 -0.47 17.50
N VAL A 32 4.12 0.46 17.99
CA VAL A 32 3.62 1.74 18.54
C VAL A 32 2.91 2.53 17.45
N CYS A 33 3.50 2.62 16.26
CA CYS A 33 2.89 3.39 15.18
C CYS A 33 1.57 2.79 14.70
N ILE A 34 1.47 1.45 14.60
CA ILE A 34 0.22 0.76 14.28
C ILE A 34 -0.88 1.14 15.28
N ARG A 35 -0.59 1.07 16.59
CA ARG A 35 -1.56 1.44 17.64
C ARG A 35 -1.97 2.91 17.56
N THR A 36 -1.02 3.80 17.28
CA THR A 36 -1.31 5.23 17.14
C THR A 36 -2.19 5.51 15.93
N LEU A 37 -1.85 4.95 14.77
CA LEU A 37 -2.61 5.16 13.53
C LEU A 37 -4.00 4.52 13.60
N SER A 38 -4.12 3.32 14.20
CA SER A 38 -5.41 2.65 14.37
C SER A 38 -6.28 3.24 15.47
N SER A 39 -5.80 4.27 16.18
CA SER A 39 -6.46 4.84 17.37
C SER A 39 -6.87 3.80 18.41
N THR A 40 -6.12 2.68 18.50
CA THR A 40 -6.43 1.54 19.38
C THR A 40 -5.20 1.21 20.24
N CYS A 41 -5.21 1.64 21.51
CA CYS A 41 -4.06 1.50 22.41
C CYS A 41 -3.73 0.05 22.80
N ASN A 42 -4.72 -0.84 22.84
CA ASN A 42 -4.56 -2.24 23.23
C ASN A 42 -4.44 -3.19 22.04
N PHE A 43 -4.12 -2.67 20.86
CA PHE A 43 -3.97 -3.50 19.66
C PHE A 43 -2.72 -4.38 19.81
N GLU A 44 -2.92 -5.70 19.77
CA GLU A 44 -1.84 -6.67 19.91
C GLU A 44 -1.14 -6.83 18.56
N VAL A 45 0.17 -6.56 18.53
CA VAL A 45 0.98 -6.60 17.31
C VAL A 45 2.00 -7.71 17.42
N THR A 46 1.82 -8.76 16.62
CA THR A 46 2.67 -9.95 16.65
C THR A 46 3.21 -10.26 15.27
N PHE A 47 4.53 -10.11 15.08
CA PHE A 47 5.21 -10.36 13.81
C PHE A 47 5.37 -11.87 13.57
N ASN A 48 4.78 -12.38 12.48
CA ASN A 48 4.85 -13.80 12.12
C ASN A 48 5.35 -13.99 10.68
N LYS A 49 5.66 -15.24 10.30
CA LYS A 49 6.09 -15.59 8.93
C LYS A 49 4.91 -15.75 7.96
N ASN A 50 3.67 -15.67 8.45
CA ASN A 50 2.48 -15.91 7.66
C ASN A 50 2.07 -14.65 6.90
N LYS A 51 1.08 -14.78 6.00
CA LYS A 51 0.48 -13.62 5.33
C LYS A 51 -0.06 -12.66 6.37
N SER A 52 0.05 -11.37 6.07
CA SER A 52 -0.50 -10.32 6.91
C SER A 52 -1.98 -10.56 7.18
N SER A 53 -2.37 -10.63 8.45
CA SER A 53 -3.77 -10.77 8.86
C SER A 53 -4.13 -9.76 9.95
N MET A 54 -5.41 -9.44 10.00
CA MET A 54 -5.99 -8.56 11.00
C MET A 54 -7.27 -9.21 11.51
N ASP A 55 -7.36 -9.38 12.82
CA ASP A 55 -8.61 -9.62 13.54
C ASP A 55 -8.96 -8.37 14.36
N ASP A 56 -10.12 -8.34 15.00
CA ASP A 56 -10.62 -7.13 15.68
C ASP A 56 -9.64 -6.50 16.67
N ASN A 57 -8.80 -7.34 17.31
CA ASN A 57 -7.82 -6.93 18.33
C ASN A 57 -6.37 -7.31 18.01
N TYR A 58 -6.12 -8.01 16.90
CA TYR A 58 -4.80 -8.57 16.58
C TYR A 58 -4.31 -8.13 15.20
N VAL A 59 -3.04 -7.76 15.13
CA VAL A 59 -2.35 -7.44 13.88
C VAL A 59 -1.12 -8.31 13.73
N HIS A 60 -1.00 -8.90 12.54
CA HIS A 60 0.13 -9.73 12.19
C HIS A 60 0.89 -9.16 10.99
N PRO A 61 1.77 -8.16 11.17
CA PRO A 61 2.64 -7.71 10.09
C PRO A 61 3.65 -8.83 9.79
N PRO A 62 4.10 -8.99 8.53
CA PRO A 62 5.06 -10.02 8.20
C PRO A 62 6.41 -9.75 8.86
N MET A 63 7.08 -10.82 9.23
CA MET A 63 8.43 -10.79 9.77
C MET A 63 9.44 -10.43 8.67
N LEU A 64 10.44 -9.64 9.04
CA LEU A 64 11.58 -9.34 8.17
C LEU A 64 12.36 -10.63 7.83
N PRO A 65 12.94 -10.73 6.62
CA PRO A 65 13.80 -11.84 6.25
C PRO A 65 15.12 -11.83 7.04
N PRO A 66 15.88 -12.96 7.06
CA PRO A 66 17.17 -13.03 7.74
C PRO A 66 18.20 -12.01 7.22
N HIS A 67 18.17 -11.72 5.91
CA HIS A 67 18.97 -10.68 5.28
C HIS A 67 18.10 -9.46 4.99
N ILE A 68 18.19 -8.46 5.85
CA ILE A 68 17.29 -7.30 5.84
C ILE A 68 17.81 -6.24 4.88
N THR A 69 16.96 -5.83 3.94
CA THR A 69 17.21 -4.69 3.06
C THR A 69 16.33 -3.50 3.44
N GLN A 70 16.69 -2.30 2.95
CA GLN A 70 15.85 -1.09 3.11
C GLN A 70 14.45 -1.28 2.54
N LYS A 71 14.36 -2.03 1.44
CA LYS A 71 13.10 -2.39 0.80
C LYS A 71 12.25 -3.25 1.73
N ASP A 72 12.83 -4.23 2.42
CA ASP A 72 12.09 -5.09 3.36
C ASP A 72 11.54 -4.28 4.54
N VAL A 73 12.35 -3.36 5.08
CA VAL A 73 11.93 -2.44 6.16
C VAL A 73 10.74 -1.59 5.71
N ALA A 74 10.83 -0.97 4.53
CA ALA A 74 9.76 -0.14 3.96
C ALA A 74 8.48 -0.96 3.71
N ILE A 75 8.60 -2.17 3.18
CA ILE A 75 7.45 -3.06 2.92
C ILE A 75 6.79 -3.51 4.22
N THR A 76 7.55 -3.97 5.21
CA THR A 76 6.99 -4.36 6.51
C THR A 76 6.30 -3.17 7.18
N ARG A 77 6.88 -1.97 7.08
CA ARG A 77 6.26 -0.76 7.60
C ARG A 77 4.96 -0.42 6.86
N ALA A 78 4.97 -0.47 5.53
CA ALA A 78 3.81 -0.24 4.67
C ALA A 78 2.64 -1.16 5.02
N LEU A 79 2.91 -2.46 5.20
CA LEU A 79 1.88 -3.44 5.56
C LEU A 79 1.29 -3.15 6.94
N GLY A 80 2.12 -2.76 7.91
CA GLY A 80 1.63 -2.30 9.21
C GLY A 80 0.73 -1.06 9.08
N ASP A 81 1.14 -0.09 8.25
CA ASP A 81 0.35 1.11 7.97
C ASP A 81 -1.00 0.76 7.32
N CYS A 82 -1.02 -0.06 6.27
CA CYS A 82 -2.27 -0.52 5.62
C CYS A 82 -3.28 -1.06 6.64
N ILE A 83 -2.83 -1.94 7.54
CA ILE A 83 -3.70 -2.54 8.55
C ILE A 83 -4.21 -1.48 9.53
N ALA A 84 -3.33 -0.59 9.99
CA ALA A 84 -3.71 0.45 10.94
C ALA A 84 -4.70 1.46 10.34
N LEU A 85 -4.46 1.90 9.10
CA LEU A 85 -5.36 2.79 8.36
C LEU A 85 -6.70 2.11 8.08
N HIS A 86 -6.69 0.83 7.73
CA HIS A 86 -7.93 0.06 7.55
C HIS A 86 -8.72 0.01 8.85
N LYS A 87 -8.10 -0.30 9.99
CA LYS A 87 -8.79 -0.27 11.29
C LYS A 87 -9.36 1.11 11.62
N ALA A 88 -8.66 2.19 11.26
CA ALA A 88 -9.07 3.56 11.57
C ALA A 88 -10.22 4.08 10.68
N TRP A 89 -10.27 3.69 9.40
CA TRP A 89 -11.10 4.35 8.39
C TRP A 89 -12.03 3.43 7.60
N HIS A 90 -12.06 2.15 7.94
CA HIS A 90 -13.01 1.19 7.41
C HIS A 90 -14.15 0.93 8.40
N ASP A 91 -15.38 0.99 7.93
CA ASP A 91 -16.55 0.51 8.66
C ASP A 91 -17.08 -0.78 7.99
N PRO A 92 -16.97 -1.95 8.64
CA PRO A 92 -17.36 -3.22 8.04
C PRO A 92 -18.88 -3.33 7.81
N HIS A 93 -19.71 -2.62 8.58
CA HIS A 93 -21.16 -2.64 8.41
C HIS A 93 -21.58 -1.86 7.16
N ILE A 94 -21.06 -0.64 7.02
CA ILE A 94 -21.29 0.20 5.84
C ILE A 94 -20.76 -0.50 4.59
N HIS A 95 -19.55 -1.05 4.66
CA HIS A 95 -18.96 -1.77 3.53
C HIS A 95 -19.82 -2.96 3.10
N ALA A 96 -20.28 -3.78 4.05
CA ALA A 96 -21.15 -4.91 3.75
C ALA A 96 -22.50 -4.50 3.15
N GLN A 97 -23.05 -3.35 3.53
CA GLN A 97 -24.32 -2.84 3.01
C GLN A 97 -24.25 -2.47 1.53
N PHE A 98 -23.13 -1.88 1.09
CA PHE A 98 -22.95 -1.43 -0.30
C PHE A 98 -22.25 -2.46 -1.19
N ALA A 99 -21.68 -3.49 -0.59
CA ALA A 99 -20.90 -4.47 -1.31
C ALA A 99 -21.75 -5.26 -2.32
N PRO A 100 -21.28 -5.39 -3.59
CA PRO A 100 -21.95 -6.21 -4.59
C PRO A 100 -22.04 -7.68 -4.18
N THR A 101 -23.08 -8.37 -4.68
CA THR A 101 -23.26 -9.82 -4.47
C THR A 101 -22.44 -10.67 -5.44
N GLN A 102 -22.19 -10.17 -6.65
CA GLN A 102 -21.39 -10.89 -7.65
C GLN A 102 -19.91 -10.92 -7.23
N PRO A 103 -19.24 -12.09 -7.21
CA PRO A 103 -17.88 -12.22 -6.67
C PRO A 103 -16.85 -11.30 -7.33
N GLU A 104 -16.89 -11.16 -8.65
CA GLU A 104 -15.96 -10.30 -9.39
C GLU A 104 -16.16 -8.81 -9.06
N ALA A 105 -17.42 -8.35 -9.04
CA ALA A 105 -17.74 -6.98 -8.67
C ALA A 105 -17.40 -6.70 -7.20
N ARG A 106 -17.57 -7.71 -6.32
CA ARG A 106 -17.18 -7.64 -4.91
C ARG A 106 -15.68 -7.47 -4.75
N ALA A 107 -14.88 -8.25 -5.48
CA ALA A 107 -13.41 -8.11 -5.44
C ALA A 107 -12.96 -6.70 -5.85
N ILE A 108 -13.54 -6.15 -6.92
CA ILE A 108 -13.28 -4.76 -7.34
C ILE A 108 -13.68 -3.77 -6.24
N PHE A 109 -14.86 -3.94 -5.65
CA PHE A 109 -15.35 -3.07 -4.58
C PHE A 109 -14.43 -3.09 -3.34
N ASP A 110 -14.03 -4.27 -2.90
CA ASP A 110 -13.12 -4.47 -1.77
C ASP A 110 -11.74 -3.82 -2.05
N ALA A 111 -11.21 -3.98 -3.27
CA ALA A 111 -9.94 -3.39 -3.66
C ALA A 111 -9.98 -1.85 -3.76
N LEU A 112 -11.09 -1.30 -4.24
CA LEU A 112 -11.30 0.16 -4.29
C LEU A 112 -11.46 0.75 -2.89
N GLU A 113 -12.09 0.05 -1.96
CA GLU A 113 -12.17 0.48 -0.56
C GLU A 113 -10.78 0.51 0.08
N GLN A 114 -9.98 -0.54 -0.09
CA GLN A 114 -8.60 -0.56 0.37
C GLN A 114 -7.80 0.62 -0.20
N THR A 115 -8.00 0.92 -1.50
CA THR A 115 -7.35 2.05 -2.17
C THR A 115 -7.78 3.40 -1.60
N ARG A 116 -9.07 3.57 -1.27
CA ARG A 116 -9.59 4.79 -0.65
C ARG A 116 -8.92 5.03 0.71
N ILE A 117 -8.83 4.00 1.54
CA ILE A 117 -8.18 4.04 2.87
C ILE A 117 -6.71 4.44 2.74
N GLU A 118 -5.97 3.76 1.86
CA GLU A 118 -4.55 4.05 1.63
C GLU A 118 -4.31 5.44 1.04
N ALA A 119 -5.24 5.93 0.22
CA ALA A 119 -5.16 7.27 -0.35
C ALA A 119 -5.31 8.36 0.73
N ILE A 120 -6.17 8.17 1.74
CA ILE A 120 -6.27 9.09 2.89
C ILE A 120 -4.93 9.15 3.62
N GLY A 121 -4.32 7.99 3.91
CA GLY A 121 -3.03 7.92 4.58
C GLY A 121 -1.90 8.55 3.77
N THR A 122 -1.90 8.31 2.46
CA THR A 122 -0.96 8.89 1.50
C THR A 122 -1.05 10.42 1.45
N LEU A 123 -2.26 10.98 1.44
CA LEU A 123 -2.49 12.42 1.42
C LEU A 123 -2.11 13.09 2.75
N ALA A 124 -2.30 12.40 3.86
CA ALA A 124 -2.02 12.93 5.19
C ALA A 124 -0.54 12.84 5.59
N MET A 125 0.19 11.79 5.15
CA MET A 125 1.50 11.43 5.69
C MET A 125 2.47 10.98 4.59
N GLU A 126 3.43 11.83 4.22
CA GLU A 126 4.39 11.53 3.14
C GLU A 126 5.27 10.30 3.44
N GLY A 127 5.61 10.05 4.70
CA GLY A 127 6.35 8.83 5.08
C GLY A 127 5.57 7.55 4.79
N ILE A 128 4.25 7.56 5.00
CA ILE A 128 3.38 6.44 4.63
C ILE A 128 3.30 6.32 3.11
N ALA A 129 3.17 7.45 2.41
CA ALA A 129 3.15 7.48 0.94
C ALA A 129 4.36 6.75 0.34
N GLN A 130 5.57 7.02 0.84
CA GLN A 130 6.82 6.41 0.36
C GLN A 130 6.89 4.89 0.65
N ASN A 131 6.43 4.47 1.83
CA ASN A 131 6.38 3.05 2.19
C ASN A 131 5.38 2.30 1.29
N LEU A 132 4.18 2.85 1.10
CA LEU A 132 3.15 2.29 0.21
C LEU A 132 3.62 2.24 -1.24
N ASP A 133 4.28 3.29 -1.75
CA ASP A 133 4.87 3.30 -3.09
C ASP A 133 5.88 2.15 -3.27
N THR A 134 6.72 1.91 -2.26
CA THR A 134 7.70 0.81 -2.28
C THR A 134 7.03 -0.56 -2.27
N MET A 135 6.00 -0.73 -1.45
CA MET A 135 5.22 -1.97 -1.35
C MET A 135 4.46 -2.28 -2.64
N LEU A 136 3.77 -1.30 -3.22
CA LEU A 136 3.06 -1.46 -4.48
C LEU A 136 4.05 -1.82 -5.59
N ALA A 137 5.17 -1.10 -5.70
CA ALA A 137 6.21 -1.41 -6.68
C ALA A 137 6.74 -2.85 -6.55
N ASP A 138 6.89 -3.37 -5.33
CA ASP A 138 7.27 -4.76 -5.08
C ASP A 138 6.18 -5.76 -5.48
N LYS A 139 4.93 -5.52 -5.05
CA LYS A 139 3.77 -6.37 -5.39
C LYS A 139 3.69 -6.58 -6.90
N TYR A 140 3.64 -5.49 -7.66
CA TYR A 140 3.48 -5.56 -9.11
C TYR A 140 4.74 -6.08 -9.84
N GLN A 141 5.93 -5.95 -9.25
CA GLN A 141 7.13 -6.59 -9.81
C GLN A 141 7.05 -8.12 -9.68
N LYS A 142 6.52 -8.64 -8.56
CA LYS A 142 6.41 -10.08 -8.29
C LYS A 142 5.33 -10.78 -9.11
N THR A 143 4.23 -10.11 -9.43
CA THR A 143 3.13 -10.71 -10.22
C THR A 143 3.42 -10.81 -11.73
N HIS A 144 4.67 -10.55 -12.17
CA HIS A 144 5.08 -10.63 -13.58
C HIS A 144 4.26 -9.78 -14.57
N TYR A 145 3.68 -8.65 -14.13
CA TYR A 145 2.97 -7.72 -15.05
C TYR A 145 3.85 -7.17 -16.18
N GLN A 146 5.17 -7.28 -16.07
CA GLN A 146 6.12 -6.96 -17.14
C GLN A 146 5.96 -7.86 -18.38
N MET A 147 5.31 -9.01 -18.24
CA MET A 147 5.04 -9.97 -19.33
C MET A 147 3.65 -9.81 -19.93
N VAL A 148 2.79 -8.96 -19.37
CA VAL A 148 1.46 -8.68 -19.92
C VAL A 148 1.62 -7.95 -21.25
N ARG A 149 1.18 -8.60 -22.33
CA ARG A 149 1.25 -8.09 -23.71
C ARG A 149 -0.13 -7.78 -24.26
N HIS A 150 -1.17 -8.40 -23.72
CA HIS A 150 -2.56 -8.26 -24.19
C HIS A 150 -3.53 -7.79 -23.10
N GLN A 151 -4.61 -7.12 -23.52
CA GLN A 151 -5.62 -6.53 -22.64
C GLN A 151 -6.31 -7.53 -21.73
N SER A 152 -6.55 -8.72 -22.26
CA SER A 152 -7.19 -9.82 -21.53
C SER A 152 -6.33 -10.38 -20.40
N GLU A 153 -5.04 -10.05 -20.36
CA GLU A 153 -4.09 -10.57 -19.37
C GLU A 153 -3.91 -9.62 -18.17
N ALA A 154 -4.41 -8.38 -18.26
CA ALA A 154 -4.38 -7.42 -17.17
C ALA A 154 -5.67 -7.55 -16.33
N PRO A 155 -5.58 -7.88 -15.02
CA PRO A 155 -6.73 -7.88 -14.13
C PRO A 155 -7.36 -6.48 -14.08
N LEU A 156 -8.66 -6.39 -14.36
CA LEU A 156 -9.40 -5.13 -14.39
C LEU A 156 -9.36 -4.41 -13.02
N GLU A 157 -9.44 -5.20 -11.94
CA GLU A 157 -9.32 -4.75 -10.55
C GLU A 157 -8.06 -3.91 -10.31
N ASP A 158 -6.88 -4.44 -10.66
CA ASP A 158 -5.61 -3.75 -10.46
C ASP A 158 -5.51 -2.46 -11.28
N ALA A 159 -6.06 -2.45 -12.51
CA ALA A 159 -6.08 -1.26 -13.35
C ALA A 159 -6.96 -0.15 -12.73
N LEU A 160 -8.13 -0.51 -12.19
CA LEU A 160 -9.03 0.42 -11.52
C LEU A 160 -8.43 0.96 -10.22
N VAL A 161 -7.79 0.10 -9.42
CA VAL A 161 -7.08 0.47 -8.18
C VAL A 161 -6.00 1.50 -8.45
N LEU A 162 -5.12 1.23 -9.43
CA LEU A 162 -4.08 2.17 -9.80
C LEU A 162 -4.68 3.49 -10.32
N LEU A 163 -5.78 3.42 -11.08
CA LEU A 163 -6.45 4.60 -11.63
C LEU A 163 -6.99 5.49 -10.52
N LEU A 164 -7.75 4.90 -9.60
CA LEU A 164 -8.31 5.61 -8.46
C LEU A 164 -7.20 6.24 -7.62
N ARG A 165 -6.12 5.49 -7.34
CA ARG A 165 -4.98 5.98 -6.57
C ARG A 165 -4.36 7.22 -7.22
N GLU A 166 -4.03 7.18 -8.51
CA GLU A 166 -3.45 8.33 -9.21
C GLU A 166 -4.41 9.53 -9.19
N LYS A 167 -5.71 9.28 -9.43
CA LYS A 167 -6.71 10.36 -9.46
C LYS A 167 -6.89 11.04 -8.11
N ILE A 168 -6.88 10.29 -7.01
CA ILE A 168 -7.02 10.84 -5.65
C ILE A 168 -5.72 11.49 -5.18
N THR A 169 -4.61 10.76 -5.26
CA THR A 169 -3.33 11.17 -4.64
C THR A 169 -2.51 12.11 -5.50
N LYS A 170 -2.82 12.22 -6.80
CA LYS A 170 -2.03 12.92 -7.82
C LYS A 170 -0.59 12.41 -7.95
N ARG A 171 -0.26 11.27 -7.35
CA ARG A 171 1.04 10.62 -7.47
C ARG A 171 1.02 9.72 -8.69
N PRO A 172 1.97 9.86 -9.63
CA PRO A 172 2.07 8.93 -10.74
C PRO A 172 2.40 7.53 -10.20
N PRO A 173 2.00 6.47 -10.90
CA PRO A 173 2.43 5.12 -10.55
C PRO A 173 3.95 5.02 -10.63
N HIS A 174 4.52 4.13 -9.81
CA HIS A 174 5.96 3.91 -9.78
C HIS A 174 6.51 3.62 -11.18
N LYS A 175 7.68 4.18 -11.54
CA LYS A 175 8.25 4.11 -12.92
C LYS A 175 8.31 2.69 -13.51
N LYS A 176 8.54 1.69 -12.66
CA LYS A 176 8.57 0.26 -13.04
C LYS A 176 7.21 -0.30 -13.53
N LEU A 177 6.12 0.43 -13.28
CA LEU A 177 4.74 0.08 -13.64
C LEU A 177 4.24 0.79 -14.89
N ASN A 178 5.02 1.74 -15.42
CA ASN A 178 4.61 2.61 -16.52
C ASN A 178 4.07 1.82 -17.75
N PRO A 179 4.67 0.68 -18.17
CA PRO A 179 4.13 -0.09 -19.30
C PRO A 179 2.72 -0.66 -19.04
N TYR A 180 2.50 -1.29 -17.89
CA TYR A 180 1.20 -1.86 -17.49
C TYR A 180 0.16 -0.76 -17.25
N TRP A 181 0.58 0.30 -16.59
CA TRP A 181 -0.24 1.46 -16.30
C TRP A 181 -0.81 2.11 -17.57
N ASN A 182 0.09 2.43 -18.52
CA ASN A 182 -0.32 3.02 -19.79
C ASN A 182 -1.29 2.10 -20.53
N TYR A 183 -1.12 0.79 -20.40
CA TYR A 183 -2.05 -0.16 -20.98
C TYR A 183 -3.42 -0.11 -20.30
N GLY A 184 -3.50 -0.32 -18.98
CA GLY A 184 -4.76 -0.37 -18.24
C GLY A 184 -5.57 0.94 -18.32
N VAL A 185 -4.90 2.09 -18.17
CA VAL A 185 -5.54 3.41 -18.18
C VAL A 185 -6.04 3.80 -19.56
N ASN A 186 -5.26 3.55 -20.61
CA ASN A 186 -5.72 3.82 -21.98
C ASN A 186 -6.97 3.02 -22.31
N GLN A 187 -7.14 1.83 -21.76
CA GLN A 187 -8.31 0.99 -22.00
C GLN A 187 -9.54 1.45 -21.21
N LEU A 188 -9.36 1.86 -19.95
CA LEU A 188 -10.44 2.44 -19.16
C LEU A 188 -10.94 3.75 -19.77
N ASN A 189 -10.02 4.62 -20.19
CA ASN A 189 -10.38 5.89 -20.84
C ASN A 189 -11.13 5.69 -22.16
N LYS A 190 -10.81 4.64 -22.94
CA LYS A 190 -11.54 4.29 -24.18
C LYS A 190 -12.95 3.75 -23.94
N LYS A 191 -13.20 3.09 -22.80
CA LYS A 191 -14.53 2.55 -22.45
C LYS A 191 -15.45 3.59 -21.80
N LEU A 192 -14.90 4.69 -21.31
CA LEU A 192 -15.62 5.78 -20.65
C LEU A 192 -15.95 6.95 -21.59
N GLN A 193 -15.61 6.83 -22.88
CA GLN A 193 -15.98 7.75 -23.97
C GLN A 193 -17.06 7.11 -24.83
#